data_AF-G1L982-F1
#
_entry.id   AF-G1L982-F1
#
_cell.length_a   1.000
_cell.length_b   1.000
_cell.length_c   1.000
_cell.angle_alpha   90.00
_cell.angle_beta   90.00
_cell.angle_gamma   90.00
#
_symmetry.space_group_name_H-M   'P 1'
#
loop_
_entity.id
_entity.type
_entity.pdbx_description
1 polymer ?
#
loop_
_entity_poly.entity_id
_entity_poly.type
_entity_poly.pdbx_seq_one_letter_code
_entity_poly.pdbx_strand_id
1 'polypeptide(L)'
;MKTLLLATALGLITVQAQDPPSFQDPDILGKWYVNAVVSETCTPETQVSPILFSALSGGDVLASFTIRKNGQCHAAEITLEKTDTPGKYRASWGRAHLFVEGTPVKDHLVFYSEGQFKRARFRKAKLVGRNPAMNLEALEAFKKFVQHKGLPQKDIVIPVQTGKGMTKEASPAS
;
A
#
# COMPACT_ATOMS: atom_id res chain seq x y z
N MET A 1 30.10 35.94 -60.39
CA MET A 1 30.51 35.15 -59.21
C MET A 1 29.81 35.71 -57.98
N LYS A 2 29.36 34.83 -57.07
CA LYS A 2 29.21 35.04 -55.62
C LYS A 2 28.09 35.97 -55.11
N THR A 3 27.26 35.63 -54.12
CA THR A 3 26.91 34.37 -53.43
C THR A 3 25.57 34.67 -52.71
N LEU A 4 24.58 33.77 -52.80
CA LEU A 4 23.43 33.80 -51.87
C LEU A 4 23.91 33.38 -50.47
N LEU A 5 23.50 34.12 -49.44
CA LEU A 5 23.63 33.68 -48.05
C LEU A 5 22.23 33.56 -47.45
N LEU A 6 21.73 32.32 -47.40
CA LEU A 6 20.52 31.95 -46.68
C LEU A 6 20.92 31.62 -45.24
N ALA A 7 20.60 32.52 -44.30
CA ALA A 7 20.80 32.26 -42.88
C ALA A 7 19.55 31.55 -42.30
N THR A 8 19.61 30.22 -42.21
CA THR A 8 18.63 29.45 -41.43
C THR A 8 19.05 29.46 -39.96
N ALA A 9 18.33 30.21 -39.13
CA ALA A 9 18.47 30.12 -37.68
C ALA A 9 17.71 28.87 -37.17
N LEU A 10 18.45 27.85 -36.74
CA LEU A 10 17.89 26.70 -36.03
C LEU A 10 17.72 27.09 -34.55
N GLY A 11 16.50 27.45 -34.15
CA GLY A 11 16.17 27.63 -32.73
C GLY A 11 16.04 26.26 -32.05
N LEU A 12 17.01 25.90 -31.21
CA LEU A 12 16.89 24.75 -30.31
C LEU A 12 15.99 25.13 -29.14
N ILE A 13 14.77 24.60 -29.14
CA ILE A 13 13.87 24.72 -27.98
C ILE A 13 14.36 23.70 -26.96
N THR A 14 15.06 24.15 -25.92
CA THR A 14 15.38 23.30 -24.77
C THR A 14 14.09 23.12 -23.96
N VAL A 15 13.44 21.97 -24.09
CA VAL A 15 12.37 21.56 -23.17
C VAL A 15 13.02 21.33 -21.80
N GLN A 16 12.83 22.25 -20.86
CA GLN A 16 13.09 21.96 -19.46
C GLN A 16 12.08 20.90 -19.02
N ALA A 17 12.53 19.66 -18.85
CA ALA A 17 11.80 18.69 -18.06
C ALA A 17 11.71 19.26 -16.64
N GLN A 18 10.54 19.74 -16.24
CA GLN A 18 10.27 19.95 -14.82
C GLN A 18 10.40 18.58 -14.17
N ASP A 19 11.27 18.46 -13.17
CA ASP A 19 11.37 17.24 -12.37
C ASP A 19 9.95 16.86 -11.94
N PRO A 20 9.52 15.60 -12.12
CA PRO A 20 8.24 15.16 -11.62
C PRO A 20 8.13 15.56 -10.16
N PRO A 21 6.97 16.07 -9.68
CA PRO A 21 6.81 16.41 -8.28
C PRO A 21 7.29 15.22 -7.45
N SER A 22 8.28 15.46 -6.58
CA SER A 22 8.82 14.44 -5.69
C SER A 22 7.64 13.78 -4.99
N PHE A 23 7.36 12.52 -5.30
CA PHE A 23 6.24 11.81 -4.70
C PHE A 23 6.44 11.84 -3.19
N GLN A 24 5.65 12.64 -2.48
CA GLN A 24 5.74 12.74 -1.03
C GLN A 24 5.29 11.41 -0.44
N ASP A 25 5.91 11.01 0.67
CA ASP A 25 5.51 9.82 1.39
C ASP A 25 4.00 9.88 1.69
N PRO A 26 3.20 8.88 1.26
CA PRO A 26 1.80 8.81 1.63
C PRO A 26 1.67 8.80 3.16
N ASP A 27 0.81 9.64 3.72
CA ASP A 27 0.50 9.57 5.16
C ASP A 27 -0.34 8.32 5.44
N ILE A 28 0.35 7.29 5.96
CA ILE A 28 -0.25 6.01 6.31
C ILE A 28 -0.66 5.93 7.78
N LEU A 29 -0.35 6.92 8.61
CA LEU A 29 -0.57 6.82 10.05
C LEU A 29 -2.06 6.71 10.40
N GLY A 30 -2.35 6.10 11.54
CA GLY A 30 -3.70 5.89 12.03
C GLY A 30 -4.34 4.61 11.49
N LYS A 31 -5.67 4.56 11.58
CA LYS A 31 -6.46 3.36 11.33
C LYS A 31 -6.89 3.26 9.86
N TRP A 32 -6.81 2.05 9.33
CA TRP A 32 -7.20 1.71 7.96
C TRP A 32 -8.00 0.42 7.93
N TYR A 33 -9.06 0.42 7.13
CA TYR A 33 -9.94 -0.73 6.92
C TYR A 33 -9.64 -1.32 5.54
N VAL A 34 -9.33 -2.61 5.50
CA VAL A 34 -9.21 -3.37 4.25
C VAL A 34 -10.59 -3.52 3.61
N ASN A 35 -10.76 -2.97 2.41
CA ASN A 35 -11.99 -3.06 1.63
C ASN A 35 -11.93 -4.18 0.57
N ALA A 36 -10.75 -4.47 0.03
CA ALA A 36 -10.55 -5.58 -0.90
C ALA A 36 -9.13 -6.17 -0.76
N VAL A 37 -8.97 -7.45 -1.07
CA VAL A 37 -7.68 -8.14 -1.06
C VAL A 37 -7.55 -9.10 -2.23
N VAL A 38 -6.35 -9.20 -2.78
CA VAL A 38 -5.95 -10.27 -3.70
C VAL A 38 -4.57 -10.76 -3.31
N SER A 39 -4.34 -12.05 -3.50
CA SER A 39 -3.07 -12.69 -3.17
C SER A 39 -2.83 -13.79 -4.20
N GLU A 40 -1.63 -13.81 -4.78
CA GLU A 40 -1.28 -14.78 -5.82
C GLU A 40 -1.01 -16.18 -5.24
N THR A 41 -0.34 -16.23 -4.09
CA THR A 41 0.27 -17.47 -3.57
C THR A 41 -0.36 -17.96 -2.27
N CYS A 42 -1.24 -17.16 -1.68
CA CYS A 42 -1.97 -17.49 -0.47
C CYS A 42 -3.44 -17.24 -0.69
N THR A 43 -4.30 -18.06 -0.08
CA THR A 43 -5.74 -17.79 -0.03
C THR A 43 -5.97 -16.39 0.54
N PRO A 44 -6.63 -15.49 -0.20
CA PRO A 44 -6.95 -14.16 0.30
C PRO A 44 -7.80 -14.24 1.57
N GLU A 45 -7.58 -13.30 2.49
CA GLU A 45 -8.32 -13.30 3.76
C GLU A 45 -9.80 -12.96 3.51
N THR A 46 -10.72 -13.80 4.01
CA THR A 46 -12.17 -13.53 3.97
C THR A 46 -12.66 -12.74 5.19
N GLN A 47 -11.85 -12.69 6.24
CA GLN A 47 -12.07 -11.91 7.46
C GLN A 47 -10.77 -11.23 7.84
N VAL A 48 -10.86 -9.95 8.14
CA VAL A 48 -9.70 -9.10 8.47
C VAL A 48 -10.07 -8.17 9.61
N SER A 49 -9.07 -7.70 10.35
CA SER A 49 -9.25 -6.58 11.27
C SER A 49 -8.72 -5.29 10.65
N PRO A 50 -9.14 -4.12 11.17
CA PRO A 50 -8.50 -2.87 10.80
C PRO A 50 -7.01 -2.90 11.16
N ILE A 51 -6.19 -2.28 10.31
CA ILE A 51 -4.76 -2.12 10.55
C ILE A 51 -4.55 -0.75 11.19
N LEU A 52 -3.80 -0.70 12.29
CA LEU A 52 -3.36 0.53 12.93
C LEU A 52 -1.88 0.75 12.63
N PHE A 53 -1.57 1.87 11.99
CA PHE A 53 -0.20 2.30 11.76
C PHE A 53 0.18 3.39 12.77
N SER A 54 1.25 3.17 13.52
CA SER A 54 1.75 4.12 14.52
C SER A 54 3.20 4.44 14.24
N ALA A 55 3.61 5.70 14.40
CA ALA A 55 5.01 6.07 14.26
C ALA A 55 5.85 5.49 15.41
N LEU A 56 7.05 5.02 15.11
CA LEU A 56 8.06 4.59 16.06
C LEU A 56 9.15 5.66 16.22
N SER A 57 9.84 5.65 17.36
CA SER A 57 11.05 6.44 17.55
C SER A 57 12.10 6.03 16.53
N GLY A 58 12.54 6.95 15.67
CA GLY A 58 13.47 6.66 14.56
C GLY A 58 12.84 6.79 13.17
N GLY A 59 11.52 7.02 13.10
CA GLY A 59 10.83 7.34 11.85
C GLY A 59 10.17 6.13 11.16
N ASP A 60 10.46 4.92 11.61
CA ASP A 60 9.77 3.69 11.20
C ASP A 60 8.30 3.67 11.62
N VAL A 61 7.53 2.71 11.10
CA VAL A 61 6.10 2.58 11.37
C VAL A 61 5.78 1.20 11.92
N LEU A 62 5.01 1.12 12.99
CA LEU A 62 4.45 -0.12 13.52
C LEU A 62 3.07 -0.36 12.92
N ALA A 63 2.87 -1.50 12.26
CA ALA A 63 1.57 -1.96 11.80
C ALA A 63 1.02 -3.01 12.78
N SER A 64 -0.01 -2.65 13.54
CA SER A 64 -0.69 -3.54 14.48
C SER A 64 -2.06 -3.97 13.93
N PHE A 65 -2.35 -5.26 13.99
CA PHE A 65 -3.59 -5.86 13.51
C PHE A 65 -3.83 -7.20 14.22
N THR A 66 -4.95 -7.84 13.92
CA THR A 66 -5.32 -9.14 14.47
C THR A 66 -5.40 -10.17 13.35
N ILE A 67 -4.79 -11.33 13.58
CA ILE A 67 -4.89 -12.50 12.70
C ILE A 67 -5.82 -13.54 13.32
N ARG A 68 -6.64 -14.18 12.50
CA ARG A 68 -7.44 -15.32 12.93
C ARG A 68 -6.66 -16.61 12.70
N LYS A 69 -6.39 -17.37 13.75
CA LYS A 69 -5.71 -18.67 13.71
C LYS A 69 -6.47 -19.67 14.56
N ASN A 70 -6.75 -20.86 14.04
CA ASN A 70 -7.49 -21.92 14.74
C ASN A 70 -8.82 -21.43 15.37
N GLY A 71 -9.56 -20.58 14.65
CA GLY A 71 -10.83 -20.02 15.12
C GLY A 71 -10.71 -18.84 16.09
N GLN A 72 -9.53 -18.59 16.66
CA GLN A 72 -9.26 -17.52 17.64
C GLN A 72 -8.54 -16.33 16.99
N CYS A 73 -8.67 -15.17 17.65
CA CYS A 73 -8.05 -13.91 17.24
C CYS A 73 -6.77 -13.67 18.04
N HIS A 74 -5.64 -13.42 17.35
CA HIS A 74 -4.36 -13.12 17.97
C HIS A 74 -3.83 -11.77 17.45
N ALA A 75 -3.35 -10.93 18.37
CA ALA A 75 -2.66 -9.70 17.99
C ALA A 75 -1.36 -10.03 17.22
N ALA A 76 -1.09 -9.24 16.20
CA ALA A 76 0.10 -9.32 15.37
C ALA A 76 0.61 -7.91 15.10
N GLU A 77 1.94 -7.76 15.13
CA GLU A 77 2.60 -6.50 14.87
C GLU A 77 3.75 -6.71 13.88
N ILE A 78 3.92 -5.75 12.98
CA ILE A 78 4.99 -5.74 11.99
C ILE A 78 5.62 -4.35 11.99
N THR A 79 6.93 -4.28 12.24
CA THR A 79 7.70 -3.06 12.00
C THR A 79 7.95 -2.90 10.50
N LEU A 80 7.63 -1.71 10.01
CA LEU A 80 7.88 -1.23 8.66
C LEU A 80 9.03 -0.23 8.71
N GLU A 81 10.20 -0.69 8.29
CA GLU A 81 11.41 0.10 8.18
C GLU A 81 11.27 1.04 6.97
N LYS A 82 11.48 2.34 7.17
CA LYS A 82 11.48 3.31 6.05
C LYS A 82 12.63 3.04 5.09
N THR A 83 12.44 3.43 3.84
CA THR A 83 13.50 3.39 2.82
C THR A 83 13.66 4.78 2.21
N ASP A 84 14.74 4.99 1.44
CA ASP A 84 14.96 6.23 0.70
C ASP A 84 13.95 6.44 -0.43
N THR A 85 13.13 5.43 -0.74
CA THR A 85 12.07 5.52 -1.74
C THR A 85 10.73 5.82 -1.05
N PRO A 86 10.09 6.95 -1.34
CA PRO A 86 8.79 7.28 -0.77
C PRO A 86 7.73 6.21 -1.05
N GLY A 87 6.89 5.93 -0.06
CA GLY A 87 5.86 4.89 -0.11
C GLY A 87 6.40 3.46 -0.06
N LYS A 88 7.71 3.25 0.06
CA LYS A 88 8.33 1.92 0.14
C LYS A 88 8.89 1.67 1.53
N TYR A 89 8.54 0.51 2.08
CA TYR A 89 8.96 0.04 3.39
C TYR A 89 9.57 -1.36 3.29
N ARG A 90 10.54 -1.66 4.16
CA ARG A 90 11.02 -3.02 4.40
C ARG A 90 10.32 -3.59 5.62
N ALA A 91 10.02 -4.87 5.58
CA ALA A 91 9.35 -5.58 6.66
C ALA A 91 9.98 -6.96 6.85
N SER A 92 9.72 -7.58 8.00
CA SER A 92 10.17 -8.95 8.30
C SER A 92 11.68 -9.13 8.10
N TRP A 93 12.50 -8.22 8.66
CA TRP A 93 13.96 -8.22 8.53
C TRP A 93 14.42 -8.21 7.06
N GLY A 94 13.79 -7.36 6.25
CA GLY A 94 14.08 -7.20 4.82
C GLY A 94 13.62 -8.34 3.90
N ARG A 95 12.92 -9.35 4.40
CA ARG A 95 12.37 -10.45 3.57
C ARG A 95 11.09 -10.08 2.82
N ALA A 96 10.48 -8.97 3.18
CA ALA A 96 9.27 -8.44 2.56
C ALA A 96 9.41 -6.94 2.33
N HIS A 97 8.74 -6.46 1.28
CA HIS A 97 8.60 -5.05 0.96
C HIS A 97 7.11 -4.71 0.91
N LEU A 98 6.77 -3.53 1.43
CA LEU A 98 5.46 -2.92 1.28
C LEU A 98 5.62 -1.67 0.42
N PHE A 99 4.75 -1.56 -0.58
CA PHE A 99 4.59 -0.42 -1.45
C PHE A 99 3.21 0.17 -1.21
N VAL A 100 3.17 1.47 -0.96
CA VAL A 100 1.96 2.23 -0.70
C VAL A 100 1.75 3.19 -1.85
N GLU A 101 0.63 3.02 -2.55
CA GLU A 101 0.26 3.83 -3.70
C GLU A 101 -1.09 4.52 -3.42
N GLY A 102 -1.19 5.80 -3.79
CA GLY A 102 -2.45 6.55 -3.69
C GLY A 102 -3.47 6.08 -4.72
N THR A 103 -4.77 6.17 -4.39
CA THR A 103 -5.85 6.03 -5.38
C THR A 103 -6.38 7.40 -5.80
N PRO A 104 -7.16 7.49 -6.89
CA PRO A 104 -7.88 8.73 -7.24
C PRO A 104 -8.92 9.15 -6.18
N VAL A 105 -9.33 8.22 -5.33
CA VAL A 105 -10.30 8.47 -4.25
C VAL A 105 -9.55 8.86 -3.00
N LYS A 106 -9.90 10.03 -2.45
CA LYS A 106 -9.36 10.49 -1.17
C LYS A 106 -9.56 9.43 -0.08
N ASP A 107 -8.62 9.36 0.86
CA ASP A 107 -8.70 8.47 2.03
C ASP A 107 -8.73 6.98 1.66
N HIS A 108 -8.28 6.63 0.45
CA HIS A 108 -8.10 5.26 -0.03
C HIS A 108 -6.70 5.07 -0.61
N LEU A 109 -6.04 3.99 -0.20
CA LEU A 109 -4.69 3.62 -0.63
C LEU A 109 -4.67 2.17 -1.11
N VAL A 110 -3.67 1.84 -1.92
CA VAL A 110 -3.31 0.46 -2.25
C VAL A 110 -2.04 0.09 -1.51
N PHE A 111 -2.12 -1.00 -0.75
CA PHE A 111 -0.98 -1.64 -0.12
C PHE A 111 -0.60 -2.88 -0.92
N TYR A 112 0.52 -2.81 -1.63
CA TYR A 112 1.09 -3.95 -2.33
C TYR A 112 2.30 -4.47 -1.58
N SER A 113 2.27 -5.75 -1.23
CA SER A 113 3.33 -6.39 -0.48
C SER A 113 3.86 -7.59 -1.25
N GLU A 114 5.17 -7.69 -1.32
CA GLU A 114 5.85 -8.82 -1.93
C GLU A 114 7.10 -9.20 -1.16
N GLY A 115 7.49 -10.46 -1.28
CA GLY A 115 8.68 -10.94 -0.59
C GLY A 115 8.78 -12.45 -0.65
N GLN A 116 9.55 -12.98 0.28
CA GLN A 116 9.75 -14.42 0.42
C GLN A 116 9.37 -14.86 1.83
N PHE A 117 8.50 -15.86 1.92
CA PHE A 117 8.19 -16.52 3.17
C PHE A 117 8.54 -18.00 3.03
N LYS A 118 9.48 -18.47 3.88
CA LYS A 118 10.16 -19.75 3.68
C LYS A 118 10.79 -19.81 2.27
N ARG A 119 10.44 -20.80 1.45
CA ARG A 119 10.94 -20.97 0.08
C ARG A 119 10.01 -20.41 -0.99
N ALA A 120 8.83 -19.90 -0.62
CA ALA A 120 7.83 -19.40 -1.56
C ALA A 120 7.90 -17.88 -1.66
N ARG A 121 7.89 -17.35 -2.88
CA ARG A 121 7.59 -15.94 -3.13
C ARG A 121 6.12 -15.70 -2.78
N PHE A 122 5.79 -14.52 -2.28
CA PHE A 122 4.42 -14.06 -2.18
C PHE A 122 4.25 -12.70 -2.80
N ARG A 123 3.05 -12.45 -3.33
CA ARG A 123 2.57 -11.14 -3.77
C ARG A 123 1.13 -10.98 -3.33
N LYS A 124 0.83 -9.85 -2.70
CA LYS A 124 -0.48 -9.52 -2.15
C LYS A 124 -0.77 -8.04 -2.35
N ALA A 125 -1.99 -7.71 -2.71
CA ALA A 125 -2.47 -6.34 -2.75
C ALA A 125 -3.72 -6.19 -1.88
N LYS A 126 -3.82 -5.07 -1.16
CA LYS A 126 -5.00 -4.69 -0.39
C LYS A 126 -5.42 -3.29 -0.78
N LEU A 127 -6.71 -3.11 -1.09
CA LEU A 127 -7.34 -1.79 -1.06
C LEU A 127 -7.71 -1.49 0.38
N VAL A 128 -7.28 -0.33 0.86
CA VAL A 128 -7.62 0.15 2.20
C VAL A 128 -8.27 1.52 2.14
N GLY A 129 -9.17 1.78 3.08
CA GLY A 129 -9.86 3.05 3.23
C GLY A 129 -9.92 3.48 4.70
N ARG A 130 -10.12 4.78 4.95
CA ARG A 130 -10.37 5.30 6.31
C ARG A 130 -11.73 4.84 6.88
N ASN A 131 -12.64 4.38 6.03
CA ASN A 131 -13.95 3.85 6.38
C ASN A 131 -14.08 2.37 5.95
N PRO A 132 -14.72 1.49 6.75
CA PRO A 132 -14.98 0.11 6.33
C PRO A 132 -15.92 -0.03 5.12
N ALA A 133 -16.74 0.97 4.82
CA ALA A 133 -17.64 0.97 3.67
C ALA A 133 -16.86 0.94 2.35
N MET A 134 -17.28 0.08 1.42
CA MET A 134 -16.69 -0.01 0.10
C MET A 134 -17.00 1.23 -0.73
N ASN A 135 -15.97 1.81 -1.36
CA ASN A 135 -16.12 2.80 -2.41
C ASN A 135 -15.92 2.12 -3.79
N LEU A 136 -16.90 2.23 -4.68
CA LEU A 136 -16.86 1.58 -6.00
C LEU A 136 -15.77 2.14 -6.92
N GLU A 137 -15.53 3.45 -6.89
CA GLU A 137 -14.48 4.09 -7.68
C GLU A 137 -13.09 3.62 -7.23
N ALA A 138 -12.88 3.52 -5.91
CA ALA A 138 -11.64 3.00 -5.33
C ALA A 138 -11.44 1.52 -5.69
N LEU A 139 -12.52 0.73 -5.72
CA LEU A 139 -12.50 -0.68 -6.14
C LEU A 139 -12.12 -0.82 -7.62
N GLU A 140 -12.65 0.03 -8.50
CA GLU A 140 -12.28 0.01 -9.93
C GLU A 140 -10.83 0.44 -10.15
N ALA A 141 -10.34 1.45 -9.42
CA ALA A 141 -8.92 1.82 -9.42
C ALA A 141 -8.05 0.65 -8.95
N PHE A 142 -8.48 -0.06 -7.90
CA PHE A 142 -7.78 -1.24 -7.40
C PHE A 142 -7.78 -2.39 -8.42
N LYS A 143 -8.88 -2.68 -9.11
CA LYS A 143 -8.91 -3.70 -10.18
C LYS A 143 -7.91 -3.36 -11.30
N LYS A 144 -7.87 -2.10 -11.73
CA LYS A 144 -6.87 -1.64 -12.71
C LYS A 144 -5.45 -1.85 -12.18
N PHE A 145 -5.18 -1.49 -10.92
CA PHE A 145 -3.89 -1.75 -10.29
C PHE A 145 -3.52 -3.24 -10.29
N VAL A 146 -4.45 -4.11 -9.88
CA VAL A 146 -4.28 -5.56 -9.84
C VAL A 146 -3.94 -6.12 -11.22
N GLN A 147 -4.61 -5.65 -12.27
CA GLN A 147 -4.31 -6.01 -13.65
C GLN A 147 -2.89 -5.58 -14.06
N HIS A 148 -2.50 -4.34 -13.78
CA HIS A 148 -1.17 -3.83 -14.13
C HIS A 148 -0.04 -4.59 -13.41
N LYS A 149 -0.27 -5.07 -12.18
CA LYS A 149 0.70 -5.90 -11.44
C LYS A 149 0.69 -7.38 -11.86
N GLY A 150 -0.22 -7.78 -12.76
CA GLY A 150 -0.38 -9.17 -13.18
C GLY A 150 -0.93 -10.09 -12.10
N LEU A 151 -1.68 -9.54 -11.13
CA LEU A 151 -2.37 -10.30 -10.10
C LEU A 151 -3.75 -10.76 -10.62
N PRO A 152 -4.26 -11.92 -10.19
CA PRO A 152 -5.50 -12.47 -10.72
C PRO A 152 -6.73 -11.71 -10.20
N GLN A 153 -7.34 -10.84 -11.02
CA GLN A 153 -8.52 -10.07 -10.63
C GLN A 153 -9.70 -10.94 -10.16
N LYS A 154 -9.86 -12.12 -10.74
CA LYS A 154 -10.93 -13.07 -10.37
C LYS A 154 -10.82 -13.57 -8.91
N ASP A 155 -9.63 -13.45 -8.32
CA ASP A 155 -9.34 -13.89 -6.95
C ASP A 155 -9.40 -12.71 -5.95
N ILE A 156 -9.92 -11.55 -6.37
CA ILE A 156 -10.20 -10.44 -5.46
C ILE A 156 -11.33 -10.85 -4.51
N VAL A 157 -11.06 -10.72 -3.21
CA VAL A 157 -12.01 -10.97 -2.13
C VAL A 157 -12.34 -9.66 -1.43
N ILE A 158 -13.62 -9.46 -1.13
CA ILE A 158 -14.11 -8.40 -0.24
C ILE A 158 -14.23 -9.02 1.15
N PRO A 159 -13.32 -8.72 2.09
CA PRO A 159 -13.32 -9.36 3.39
C PRO A 159 -14.38 -8.74 4.32
N VAL A 160 -14.88 -9.54 5.24
CA VAL A 160 -15.66 -9.05 6.38
C VAL A 160 -14.71 -8.39 7.39
N GLN A 161 -15.03 -7.16 7.81
CA GLN A 161 -14.31 -6.47 8.87
C GLN A 161 -14.68 -7.02 10.24
N THR A 162 -13.67 -7.43 11.00
CA THR A 162 -13.77 -8.01 12.34
C THR A 162 -13.06 -7.12 13.36
N GLY A 163 -13.57 -7.05 14.59
CA GLY A 163 -13.05 -6.14 15.62
C GLY A 163 -13.54 -4.70 15.46
N LYS A 164 -14.74 -4.42 16.00
CA LYS A 164 -15.18 -3.05 16.29
C LYS A 164 -14.21 -2.45 17.31
N GLY A 165 -13.24 -1.65 16.86
CA GLY A 165 -12.40 -0.79 17.70
C GLY A 165 -11.53 -1.51 18.73
N MET A 166 -10.21 -1.45 18.58
CA MET A 166 -9.32 -1.64 19.73
C MET A 166 -9.56 -0.48 20.71
N THR A 167 -10.59 -0.56 21.56
CA THR A 167 -10.53 0.08 22.88
C THR A 167 -9.64 -0.80 23.72
N LYS A 168 -8.43 -0.31 24.01
CA LYS A 168 -7.67 -0.82 25.16
C LYS A 168 -8.56 -0.55 26.37
N GLU A 169 -9.32 -1.54 26.79
CA GLU A 169 -9.89 -1.53 28.14
C GLU A 169 -8.68 -1.71 29.05
N ALA A 170 -8.30 -0.63 29.73
CA ALA A 170 -7.26 -0.66 30.74
C ALA A 170 -7.67 -1.71 31.78
N SER A 171 -6.92 -2.80 31.87
CA SER A 171 -7.10 -3.75 32.95
C SER A 171 -6.72 -3.03 34.25
N PRO A 172 -7.59 -2.98 35.28
CA PRO A 172 -7.19 -2.44 36.56
C PRO A 172 -6.15 -3.38 37.17
N ALA A 173 -5.04 -2.80 37.60
CA ALA A 173 -4.08 -3.53 38.42
C ALA A 173 -4.77 -4.02 39.70
N SER A 174 -4.62 -5.29 40.02
CA SER A 174 -4.80 -5.88 41.35
C SER A 174 -3.84 -7.04 41.49
#